data_AF-A0A098E9L0-F1
#
_entry.id   AF-A0A098E9L0-F1
#
_cell.length_a   1.000
_cell.length_b   1.000
_cell.length_c   1.000
_cell.angle_alpha   90.00
_cell.angle_beta   90.00
_cell.angle_gamma   90.00
#
_symmetry.space_group_name_H-M   'P 1'
#
loop_
_entity.id
_entity.type
_entity.pdbx_description
1 polymer ?
#
loop_
_entity_poly.entity_id
_entity_poly.type
_entity_poly.pdbx_seq_one_letter_code
_entity_poly.pdbx_strand_id
1 'polypeptide(L)'
;MFATSLAFSTSQYIDDIKVGYVRNIFGEEYYASKGKGAYKAYKINNETDKHDKILMNSNDDNIEFLGVEFAPYGKNLDEISKIMQLAKHYRTVGSIALGLCYVASNALDAYIDLRPPRILDLTAVKLIIEEAGGICFLGKENLMADTITKANLIAGNRNVVEKIRKIIEI
;
A
#
# COMPACT_ATOMS: atom_id res chain seq x y z
N MET A 1 10.67 9.14 4.48
CA MET A 1 10.21 9.89 3.29
C MET A 1 8.86 10.52 3.59
N PHE A 2 8.47 11.57 2.88
CA PHE A 2 7.19 12.26 3.10
C PHE A 2 6.40 12.34 1.80
N ALA A 3 5.08 12.27 1.91
CA ALA A 3 4.18 12.40 0.78
C ALA A 3 2.89 13.11 1.17
N THR A 4 2.30 13.80 0.21
CA THR A 4 0.91 14.25 0.28
C THR A 4 0.03 13.13 -0.26
N SER A 5 -1.06 12.82 0.43
CA SER A 5 -2.04 11.80 0.05
C SER A 5 -3.44 12.43 0.02
N LEU A 6 -4.15 12.32 -1.10
CA LEU A 6 -5.45 12.91 -1.34
C LEU A 6 -6.39 11.88 -1.97
N ALA A 7 -7.62 11.83 -1.48
CA ALA A 7 -8.66 10.97 -2.01
C ALA A 7 -9.96 11.75 -2.18
N PHE A 8 -10.68 11.47 -3.26
CA PHE A 8 -12.03 11.97 -3.48
C PHE A 8 -13.02 10.80 -3.38
N SER A 9 -14.10 11.00 -2.63
CA SER A 9 -15.16 10.02 -2.37
C SER A 9 -16.53 10.70 -2.46
N THR A 10 -17.56 9.93 -2.83
CA THR A 10 -18.97 10.39 -2.81
C THR A 10 -19.71 9.95 -1.55
N SER A 11 -19.04 9.20 -0.66
CA SER A 11 -19.56 8.74 0.63
C SER A 11 -18.46 8.76 1.70
N GLN A 12 -18.85 8.45 2.92
CA GLN A 12 -17.94 8.37 4.07
C GLN A 12 -17.16 7.04 4.17
N TYR A 13 -17.26 6.14 3.20
CA TYR A 13 -16.64 4.81 3.27
C TYR A 13 -15.42 4.68 2.36
N ILE A 14 -14.41 3.94 2.82
CA ILE A 14 -13.15 3.74 2.06
C ILE A 14 -13.36 2.95 0.75
N ASP A 15 -14.44 2.19 0.61
CA ASP A 15 -14.71 1.43 -0.63
C ASP A 15 -15.31 2.29 -1.75
N ASP A 16 -15.68 3.54 -1.43
CA ASP A 16 -16.27 4.49 -2.37
C ASP A 16 -15.27 5.51 -2.96
N ILE A 17 -13.97 5.40 -2.63
CA ILE A 17 -12.95 6.27 -3.21
C ILE A 17 -13.00 6.20 -4.75
N LYS A 18 -13.15 7.36 -5.38
CA LYS A 18 -13.27 7.53 -6.84
C LYS A 18 -11.96 7.92 -7.49
N VAL A 19 -11.17 8.73 -6.78
CA VAL A 19 -9.85 9.20 -7.22
C VAL A 19 -8.91 9.17 -6.04
N GLY A 20 -7.70 8.66 -6.27
CA GLY A 20 -6.60 8.65 -5.30
C GLY A 20 -5.36 9.28 -5.92
N TYR A 21 -4.66 10.10 -5.16
CA TYR A 21 -3.43 10.77 -5.58
C TYR A 21 -2.43 10.80 -4.42
N VAL A 22 -1.20 10.42 -4.70
CA VAL A 22 -0.07 10.46 -3.78
C VAL A 22 1.11 11.12 -4.47
N ARG A 23 1.71 12.11 -3.81
CA ARG A 23 2.92 12.78 -4.31
C ARG A 23 4.03 12.70 -3.28
N ASN A 24 5.13 12.06 -3.65
CA ASN A 24 6.39 12.21 -2.97
C ASN A 24 6.83 13.68 -3.09
N ILE A 25 7.21 14.30 -1.98
CA ILE A 25 7.67 15.70 -1.98
C ILE A 25 8.89 15.93 -2.90
N PHE A 26 9.63 14.86 -3.19
CA PHE A 26 10.81 14.88 -4.08
C PHE A 26 10.50 14.60 -5.56
N GLY A 27 9.22 14.38 -5.94
CA GLY A 27 8.79 14.51 -7.34
C GLY A 27 8.13 13.31 -8.00
N GLU A 28 8.11 12.13 -7.38
CA GLU A 28 7.32 11.00 -7.88
C GLU A 28 5.84 11.15 -7.50
N GLU A 29 4.94 10.88 -8.44
CA GLU A 29 3.50 10.93 -8.22
C GLU A 29 2.86 9.60 -8.59
N TYR A 30 1.81 9.23 -7.87
CA TYR A 30 1.03 8.04 -8.08
C TYR A 30 -0.44 8.41 -8.03
N TYR A 31 -1.23 7.95 -8.99
CA TYR A 31 -2.64 8.29 -9.02
C TYR A 31 -3.47 7.22 -9.69
N ALA A 32 -4.75 7.18 -9.34
CA ALA A 32 -5.71 6.25 -9.89
C ALA A 32 -7.11 6.87 -9.91
N SER A 33 -7.92 6.43 -10.87
CA SER A 33 -9.35 6.71 -10.93
C SER A 33 -10.09 5.40 -11.08
N LYS A 34 -11.22 5.25 -10.38
CA LYS A 34 -11.97 4.00 -10.33
C LYS A 34 -12.34 3.50 -11.73
N GLY A 35 -11.91 2.28 -12.07
CA GLY A 35 -12.08 1.62 -13.36
C GLY A 35 -11.20 2.17 -14.49
N LYS A 36 -10.16 2.97 -14.20
CA LYS A 36 -9.28 3.59 -15.21
C LYS A 36 -7.82 3.17 -15.09
N GLY A 37 -7.47 2.37 -14.09
CA GLY A 37 -6.10 1.96 -13.81
C GLY A 37 -5.34 2.95 -12.94
N ALA A 38 -4.17 2.49 -12.49
CA ALA A 38 -3.20 3.27 -11.72
C ALA A 38 -2.02 3.70 -12.59
N TYR A 39 -1.40 4.83 -12.23
CA TYR A 39 -0.33 5.45 -12.99
C TYR A 39 0.75 6.01 -12.07
N LYS A 40 2.01 5.95 -12.53
CA LYS A 40 3.16 6.60 -11.91
C LYS A 40 3.63 7.73 -12.83
N ALA A 41 3.70 8.94 -12.29
CA ALA A 41 4.32 10.07 -12.95
C ALA A 41 5.69 10.38 -12.34
N TYR A 42 6.66 10.70 -13.18
CA TYR A 42 7.99 11.14 -12.75
C TYR A 42 8.68 11.94 -13.84
N LYS A 43 9.60 12.82 -13.43
CA LYS A 43 10.39 13.63 -14.36
C LYS A 43 11.54 12.83 -14.96
N ILE A 44 11.73 12.99 -16.27
CA ILE A 44 12.96 12.59 -16.96
C ILE A 44 13.70 13.87 -17.37
N ASN A 45 14.98 13.98 -17.01
CA ASN A 45 15.87 15.07 -17.40
C ASN A 45 15.29 16.49 -17.18
N ASN A 46 14.50 16.70 -16.12
CA ASN A 46 13.86 17.97 -15.74
C ASN A 46 12.82 18.56 -16.73
N GLU A 47 12.50 17.89 -17.84
CA GLU A 47 11.77 18.52 -18.94
C GLU A 47 10.39 17.94 -19.23
N THR A 48 10.13 16.67 -18.93
CA THR A 48 8.82 16.05 -19.20
C THR A 48 8.41 15.06 -18.12
N ASP A 49 7.14 15.13 -17.73
CA ASP A 49 6.51 14.14 -16.86
C ASP A 49 6.14 12.92 -17.72
N LYS A 50 6.81 11.79 -17.45
CA LYS A 50 6.44 10.50 -18.02
C LYS A 50 5.37 9.87 -17.15
N HIS A 51 4.30 9.39 -17.77
CA HIS A 51 3.18 8.73 -17.09
C HIS A 51 3.12 7.27 -17.52
N ASP A 52 3.55 6.38 -16.64
CA ASP A 52 3.50 4.94 -16.88
C ASP A 52 2.27 4.33 -16.22
N LYS A 53 1.53 3.51 -16.96
CA LYS A 53 0.48 2.68 -16.36
C LYS A 53 1.14 1.62 -15.48
N ILE A 54 0.64 1.49 -14.26
CA ILE A 54 1.12 0.54 -13.28
C ILE A 54 0.28 -0.73 -13.34
N LEU A 55 0.93 -1.89 -13.31
CA LEU A 55 0.30 -3.21 -13.19
C LEU A 55 1.15 -4.09 -12.26
N MET A 56 0.54 -4.66 -11.24
CA MET A 56 1.20 -5.59 -10.32
C MET A 56 1.30 -6.99 -10.92
N ASN A 57 2.38 -7.71 -10.58
CA ASN A 57 2.51 -9.12 -10.97
C ASN A 57 1.53 -10.00 -10.17
N SER A 58 0.58 -10.65 -10.85
CA SER A 58 -0.52 -11.37 -10.21
C SER A 58 -0.22 -12.83 -9.84
N ASN A 59 0.86 -13.43 -10.34
CA ASN A 59 1.00 -14.89 -10.33
C ASN A 59 2.08 -15.45 -9.39
N ASP A 60 3.00 -14.62 -8.90
CA ASP A 60 4.10 -15.05 -8.03
C ASP A 60 3.75 -14.87 -6.54
N ASP A 61 4.13 -15.82 -5.69
CA ASP A 61 4.00 -15.74 -4.23
C ASP A 61 5.37 -15.58 -3.53
N ASN A 62 6.46 -15.48 -4.29
CA ASN A 62 7.78 -15.15 -3.78
C ASN A 62 7.82 -13.69 -3.34
N ILE A 63 8.46 -13.45 -2.20
CA ILE A 63 8.62 -12.12 -1.62
C ILE A 63 10.13 -11.86 -1.52
N GLU A 64 10.68 -11.07 -2.43
CA GLU A 64 12.07 -10.65 -2.36
C GLU A 64 12.22 -9.45 -1.44
N PHE A 65 11.38 -8.42 -1.61
CA PHE A 65 11.35 -7.19 -0.82
C PHE A 65 9.99 -7.00 -0.14
N LEU A 66 9.97 -7.16 1.19
CA LEU A 66 8.81 -6.85 2.02
C LEU A 66 8.95 -5.47 2.68
N GLY A 67 8.00 -4.59 2.41
CA GLY A 67 7.80 -3.38 3.21
C GLY A 67 7.18 -3.74 4.56
N VAL A 68 7.82 -3.33 5.66
CA VAL A 68 7.34 -3.59 7.01
C VAL A 68 7.51 -2.38 7.90
N GLU A 69 6.44 -2.09 8.64
CA GLU A 69 6.45 -1.13 9.73
C GLU A 69 6.23 -1.83 11.06
N PHE A 70 7.13 -1.56 12.00
CA PHE A 70 7.16 -2.19 13.31
C PHE A 70 6.55 -1.27 14.38
N ALA A 71 5.87 -1.89 15.34
CA ALA A 71 5.44 -1.19 16.54
C ALA A 71 6.65 -0.82 17.43
N PRO A 72 6.59 0.33 18.13
CA PRO A 72 7.70 0.77 18.97
C PRO A 72 7.91 -0.18 20.16
N TYR A 73 9.14 -0.25 20.64
CA TYR A 73 9.56 -1.00 21.83
C TYR A 73 9.31 -2.51 21.78
N GLY A 74 9.36 -3.12 20.59
CA GLY A 74 9.23 -4.57 20.46
C GLY A 74 7.84 -5.09 20.81
N LYS A 75 6.79 -4.29 20.60
CA LYS A 75 5.43 -4.85 20.59
C LYS A 75 5.31 -5.82 19.39
N ASN A 76 4.54 -6.89 19.56
CA ASN A 76 4.27 -7.89 18.50
C ASN A 76 5.50 -8.73 18.09
N LEU A 77 6.33 -9.16 19.05
CA LEU A 77 7.53 -9.98 18.77
C LEU A 77 7.20 -11.30 18.07
N ASP A 78 6.06 -11.91 18.39
CA ASP A 78 5.64 -13.17 17.80
C ASP A 78 5.30 -12.97 16.31
N GLU A 79 4.55 -11.92 15.98
CA GLU A 79 4.26 -11.56 14.59
C GLU A 79 5.54 -11.17 13.85
N ILE A 80 6.45 -10.42 14.48
CA ILE A 80 7.76 -10.09 13.92
C ILE A 80 8.52 -11.38 13.58
N SER A 81 8.63 -12.32 14.50
CA SER A 81 9.31 -13.60 14.28
C SER A 81 8.71 -14.39 13.11
N LYS A 82 7.37 -14.41 13.01
CA LYS A 82 6.64 -15.04 11.92
C LYS A 82 6.93 -14.37 10.58
N ILE A 83 6.89 -13.04 10.50
CA ILE A 83 7.12 -12.33 9.23
C ILE A 83 8.57 -12.35 8.78
N MET A 84 9.54 -12.48 9.69
CA MET A 84 10.98 -12.52 9.34
C MET A 84 11.38 -13.76 8.52
N GLN A 85 10.46 -14.72 8.35
CA GLN A 85 10.63 -15.92 7.55
C GLN A 85 10.04 -15.79 6.13
N LEU A 86 9.35 -14.69 5.81
CA LEU A 86 8.58 -14.53 4.57
C LEU A 86 9.40 -14.07 3.37
N ALA A 87 10.37 -13.18 3.61
CA ALA A 87 11.06 -12.45 2.56
C ALA A 87 12.58 -12.51 2.69
N LYS A 88 13.28 -12.32 1.56
CA LYS A 88 14.74 -12.22 1.54
C LYS A 88 15.23 -10.90 2.13
N HIS A 89 14.48 -9.82 1.88
CA HIS A 89 14.84 -8.47 2.27
C HIS A 89 13.64 -7.73 2.84
N TYR A 90 13.91 -6.95 3.89
CA TYR A 90 12.91 -6.14 4.59
C TYR A 90 13.25 -4.66 4.43
N ARG A 91 12.23 -3.82 4.34
CA ARG A 91 12.37 -2.36 4.23
C ARG A 91 11.35 -1.66 5.11
N THR A 92 11.80 -0.67 5.88
CA THR A 92 10.92 0.28 6.54
C THR A 92 10.97 1.59 5.76
N VAL A 93 9.81 2.07 5.32
CA VAL A 93 9.70 3.23 4.40
C VAL A 93 9.49 4.53 5.20
N GLY A 94 8.81 4.41 6.36
CA GLY A 94 8.42 5.54 7.19
C GLY A 94 7.29 6.38 6.61
N SER A 95 6.67 5.93 5.50
CA SER A 95 5.48 6.50 4.89
C SER A 95 4.65 5.37 4.29
N ILE A 96 3.47 5.13 4.86
CA ILE A 96 2.55 4.08 4.41
C ILE A 96 2.10 4.36 2.97
N ALA A 97 1.79 5.62 2.65
CA ALA A 97 1.36 5.99 1.32
C ALA A 97 2.42 5.64 0.26
N LEU A 98 3.69 5.99 0.50
CA LEU A 98 4.77 5.66 -0.42
C LEU A 98 5.08 4.16 -0.45
N GLY A 99 5.06 3.49 0.70
CA GLY A 99 5.26 2.04 0.76
C GLY A 99 4.25 1.28 -0.09
N LEU A 100 2.97 1.66 -0.02
CA LEU A 100 1.92 1.09 -0.86
C LEU A 100 2.06 1.50 -2.33
N CYS A 101 2.48 2.74 -2.64
CA CYS A 101 2.77 3.12 -4.02
C CYS A 101 3.93 2.30 -4.62
N TYR A 102 4.95 1.97 -3.82
CA TYR A 102 6.05 1.10 -4.22
C TYR A 102 5.59 -0.35 -4.44
N VAL A 103 4.62 -0.84 -3.66
CA VAL A 103 3.96 -2.12 -3.95
C VAL A 103 3.22 -2.07 -5.28
N ALA A 104 2.42 -1.02 -5.51
CA ALA A 104 1.70 -0.87 -6.76
C ALA A 104 2.68 -0.91 -7.95
N SER A 105 3.81 -0.19 -7.88
CA SER A 105 4.82 -0.15 -8.94
C SER A 105 5.82 -1.32 -8.95
N ASN A 106 5.59 -2.39 -8.19
CA ASN A 106 6.49 -3.56 -8.05
C ASN A 106 7.92 -3.22 -7.57
N ALA A 107 8.12 -2.10 -6.89
CA ALA A 107 9.38 -1.79 -6.20
C ALA A 107 9.45 -2.49 -4.81
N LEU A 108 8.30 -2.89 -4.28
CA LEU A 108 8.14 -3.84 -3.19
C LEU A 108 7.16 -4.93 -3.65
N ASP A 109 7.34 -6.16 -3.17
CA ASP A 109 6.42 -7.26 -3.51
C ASP A 109 5.15 -7.21 -2.65
N ALA A 110 5.31 -6.75 -1.41
CA ALA A 110 4.22 -6.53 -0.48
C ALA A 110 4.57 -5.48 0.58
N TYR A 111 3.56 -5.07 1.33
CA TYR A 111 3.67 -4.16 2.46
C TYR A 111 2.77 -4.61 3.61
N ILE A 112 3.30 -4.58 4.83
CA ILE A 112 2.57 -4.84 6.07
C ILE A 112 2.84 -3.74 7.10
N ASP A 113 1.81 -3.28 7.79
CA ASP A 113 1.98 -2.45 9.00
C ASP A 113 1.51 -3.23 10.23
N LEU A 114 2.43 -3.53 11.14
CA LEU A 114 2.14 -4.21 12.40
C LEU A 114 1.59 -3.26 13.47
N ARG A 115 1.54 -1.95 13.18
CA ARG A 115 0.82 -0.95 13.97
C ARG A 115 -0.46 -0.66 13.19
N PRO A 116 -1.65 -0.94 13.69
CA PRO A 116 -2.87 -0.71 12.92
C PRO A 116 -2.96 0.77 12.47
N PRO A 117 -2.81 1.08 11.16
CA PRO A 117 -2.75 2.46 10.72
C PRO A 117 -4.15 3.07 10.64
N ARG A 118 -4.21 4.41 10.61
CA ARG A 118 -5.49 5.11 10.42
C ARG A 118 -5.96 4.88 9.00
N ILE A 119 -7.26 4.65 8.86
CA ILE A 119 -7.90 4.41 7.56
C ILE A 119 -7.74 5.59 6.60
N LEU A 120 -7.72 6.83 7.13
CA LEU A 120 -7.51 8.04 6.35
C LEU A 120 -6.20 7.99 5.56
N ASP A 121 -5.12 7.49 6.19
CA ASP A 121 -3.79 7.37 5.58
C ASP A 121 -3.77 6.33 4.43
N LEU A 122 -4.80 5.49 4.34
CA LEU A 122 -4.95 4.42 3.34
C LEU A 122 -5.88 4.76 2.17
N THR A 123 -6.72 5.80 2.31
CA THR A 123 -7.82 6.09 1.37
C THR A 123 -7.36 6.19 -0.09
N ALA A 124 -6.38 7.04 -0.40
CA ALA A 124 -5.89 7.24 -1.75
C ALA A 124 -5.19 5.98 -2.30
N VAL A 125 -4.37 5.35 -1.46
CA VAL A 125 -3.48 4.25 -1.86
C VAL A 125 -4.19 2.91 -1.97
N LYS A 126 -5.29 2.69 -1.25
CA LYS A 126 -6.16 1.53 -1.47
C LYS A 126 -6.62 1.48 -2.92
N LEU A 127 -7.16 2.58 -3.45
CA LEU A 127 -7.59 2.65 -4.84
C LEU A 127 -6.41 2.44 -5.80
N ILE A 128 -5.25 3.04 -5.53
CA ILE A 128 -4.06 2.87 -6.38
C ILE A 128 -3.62 1.40 -6.45
N ILE A 129 -3.59 0.69 -5.33
CA ILE A 129 -3.27 -0.75 -5.28
C ILE A 129 -4.30 -1.56 -6.07
N GLU A 130 -5.60 -1.32 -5.84
CA GLU A 130 -6.68 -2.07 -6.48
C GLU A 130 -6.69 -1.86 -8.01
N GLU A 131 -6.50 -0.62 -8.46
CA GLU A 131 -6.43 -0.27 -9.88
C GLU A 131 -5.13 -0.74 -10.56
N ALA A 132 -4.08 -1.03 -9.77
CA ALA A 132 -2.88 -1.71 -10.25
C ALA A 132 -3.06 -3.25 -10.32
N GLY A 133 -4.21 -3.79 -9.90
CA GLY A 133 -4.50 -5.22 -9.87
C GLY A 133 -4.07 -5.94 -8.59
N GLY A 134 -3.67 -5.19 -7.56
CA GLY A 134 -3.33 -5.73 -6.25
C GLY A 134 -4.52 -5.87 -5.31
N ILE A 135 -4.22 -6.32 -4.09
CA ILE A 135 -5.15 -6.40 -2.97
C ILE A 135 -4.61 -5.53 -1.83
N CYS A 136 -5.50 -4.79 -1.19
CA CYS A 136 -5.24 -4.09 0.06
C CYS A 136 -6.19 -4.65 1.13
N PHE A 137 -5.70 -5.59 1.94
CA PHE A 137 -6.45 -6.24 3.00
C PHE A 137 -6.46 -5.39 4.27
N LEU A 138 -7.66 -5.03 4.73
CA LEU A 138 -7.88 -4.15 5.87
C LEU A 138 -8.42 -4.86 7.13
N GLY A 139 -8.69 -6.16 7.03
CA GLY A 139 -9.31 -6.97 8.08
C GLY A 139 -10.82 -6.81 8.24
N LYS A 140 -11.40 -5.71 7.75
CA LYS A 140 -12.85 -5.42 7.78
C LYS A 140 -13.26 -4.69 6.52
N GLU A 141 -14.53 -4.84 6.14
CA GLU A 141 -15.16 -4.12 5.03
C GLU A 141 -15.93 -2.89 5.55
N ASN A 142 -16.30 -1.96 4.65
CA ASN A 142 -17.14 -0.80 4.95
C ASN A 142 -16.62 0.09 6.09
N LEU A 143 -15.30 0.28 6.15
CA LEU A 143 -14.68 1.16 7.13
C LEU A 143 -14.95 2.63 6.79
N MET A 144 -15.35 3.40 7.81
CA MET A 144 -15.57 4.85 7.68
C MET A 144 -14.23 5.56 7.50
N ALA A 145 -14.11 6.40 6.48
CA ALA A 145 -12.91 7.16 6.16
C ALA A 145 -12.78 8.39 7.08
N ASP A 146 -12.46 8.14 8.35
CA ASP A 146 -12.29 9.16 9.39
C ASP A 146 -10.88 9.14 10.01
N THR A 147 -10.63 10.00 11.01
CA THR A 147 -9.32 10.15 11.65
C THR A 147 -9.05 9.18 12.80
N ILE A 148 -10.04 8.39 13.21
CA ILE A 148 -10.05 7.55 14.42
C ILE A 148 -9.95 6.07 14.05
N THR A 149 -10.71 5.67 13.03
CA THR A 149 -10.83 4.30 12.55
C THR A 149 -9.46 3.79 12.10
N LYS A 150 -9.07 2.64 12.66
CA LYS A 150 -7.84 1.94 12.32
C LYS A 150 -8.16 0.59 11.70
N ALA A 151 -7.26 0.12 10.84
CA ALA A 151 -7.39 -1.14 10.13
C ALA A 151 -6.17 -2.01 10.34
N ASN A 152 -6.26 -3.29 9.99
CA ASN A 152 -5.07 -4.05 9.65
C ASN A 152 -4.58 -3.58 8.27
N LEU A 153 -3.33 -3.87 7.92
CA LEU A 153 -2.85 -3.56 6.57
C LEU A 153 -1.91 -4.66 6.08
N ILE A 154 -2.34 -5.33 5.02
CA ILE A 154 -1.46 -6.13 4.16
C ILE A 154 -1.80 -5.75 2.72
N ALA A 155 -0.80 -5.39 1.93
CA ALA A 155 -0.98 -5.14 0.52
C ALA A 155 0.05 -5.88 -0.33
N GLY A 156 -0.36 -6.28 -1.52
CA GLY A 156 0.45 -7.09 -2.43
C GLY A 156 -0.45 -7.66 -3.52
N ASN A 157 0.09 -8.57 -4.33
CA ASN A 157 -0.77 -9.38 -5.17
C ASN A 157 -1.57 -10.38 -4.30
N ARG A 158 -2.59 -11.01 -4.90
CA ARG A 158 -3.48 -11.92 -4.16
C ARG A 158 -2.74 -13.07 -3.47
N ASN A 159 -1.80 -13.71 -4.16
CA ASN A 159 -1.09 -14.87 -3.65
C ASN A 159 -0.20 -14.50 -2.45
N VAL A 160 0.52 -13.39 -2.56
CA VAL A 160 1.36 -12.87 -1.49
C VAL A 160 0.52 -12.44 -0.28
N VAL A 161 -0.58 -11.71 -0.48
CA VAL A 161 -1.47 -11.31 0.62
C VAL A 161 -1.99 -12.54 1.37
N GLU A 162 -2.48 -13.56 0.66
CA GLU A 162 -2.98 -14.79 1.27
C GLU A 162 -1.88 -15.60 1.99
N LYS A 163 -0.66 -15.62 1.46
CA LYS A 163 0.50 -16.25 2.11
C LYS A 163 0.85 -15.57 3.43
N ILE A 164 0.90 -14.23 3.44
CA ILE A 164 1.18 -13.45 4.65
C ILE A 164 0.09 -13.72 5.69
N ARG A 165 -1.18 -13.57 5.32
CA ARG A 165 -2.35 -13.80 6.18
C ARG A 165 -2.33 -15.13 6.91
N LYS A 166 -1.99 -16.22 6.21
CA LYS A 166 -1.87 -17.56 6.80
C LYS A 166 -0.78 -17.64 7.88
N ILE A 167 0.34 -16.93 7.69
CA ILE A 167 1.47 -16.98 8.62
C ILE A 167 1.19 -16.17 9.89
N ILE A 168 0.53 -15.01 9.76
CA ILE A 168 0.19 -14.15 10.90
C ILE A 168 -1.21 -14.42 11.47
N GLU A 169 -1.94 -15.40 10.94
CA GLU A 169 -3.24 -15.88 11.44
C GLU A 169 -4.36 -14.82 11.44
N ILE A 170 -4.44 -13.99 10.38
CA ILE A 170 -5.49 -12.94 10.21
C ILE A 170 -6.20 -12.96 8.85
#